data_AF-A0A534VR34-F1
#
_entry.id   AF-A0A534VR34-F1
#
_cell.length_a   1.000
_cell.length_b   1.000
_cell.length_c   1.000
_cell.angle_alpha   90.00
_cell.angle_beta   90.00
_cell.angle_gamma   90.00
#
_symmetry.space_group_name_H-M   'P 1'
#
loop_
_entity.id
_entity.type
_entity.pdbx_description
1 polymer ?
#
loop_
_entity_poly.entity_id
_entity_poly.type
_entity_poly.pdbx_seq_one_letter_code
_entity_poly.pdbx_strand_id
1 'polypeptide(L)'
;MTRPLRLESIRPGFPEPSACPDGAEILERWELLLRRVPRLRPWVGEMLGQQRVLLVARLEGQPPLVIERTLWQELARWLREFEALPQFAVSAIATTLQDEEREVRAPAGAEDARAIADAASHSPERAVGEMEALLSDAAFALAFHCVEVRLRPRLASAVEAAPCISRVPESAWFGLLHSSAPACPLLTPDVAVALVLRVLSAEWMTLPAEARRAALRLFGAHASEVRGSAQLDRLCRSLPPAWSLLPESAPDFVAASTQARLALRDAWRLCNRIATSVTSGKRGPLRGGFALIEVDGAAPAGPEELEELSETARKYVGMAGFRRLLALLQ
;
A
#
# COMPACT_ATOMS: atom_id res chain seq x y z
N MET A 1 -21.40 -34.62 -3.84
CA MET A 1 -22.36 -33.87 -4.67
C MET A 1 -22.19 -32.38 -4.37
N THR A 2 -21.31 -31.72 -5.11
CA THR A 2 -21.04 -30.28 -5.01
C THR A 2 -22.11 -29.53 -5.81
N ARG A 3 -23.01 -28.84 -5.10
CA ARG A 3 -24.00 -27.95 -5.72
C ARG A 3 -23.25 -26.82 -6.44
N PRO A 4 -23.45 -26.59 -7.75
CA PRO A 4 -22.95 -25.38 -8.39
C PRO A 4 -23.70 -24.20 -7.77
N LEU A 5 -22.96 -23.31 -7.10
CA LEU A 5 -23.53 -22.07 -6.57
C LEU A 5 -24.01 -21.24 -7.76
N ARG A 6 -25.32 -21.01 -7.82
CA ARG A 6 -25.95 -20.22 -8.88
C ARG A 6 -25.47 -18.76 -8.77
N LEU A 7 -25.25 -18.14 -9.93
CA LEU A 7 -24.92 -16.71 -10.16
C LEU A 7 -25.75 -15.69 -9.37
N GLU A 8 -26.82 -16.10 -8.68
CA GLU A 8 -27.74 -15.21 -7.98
C GLU A 8 -27.19 -14.66 -6.66
N SER A 9 -26.07 -15.20 -6.14
CA SER A 9 -25.44 -14.71 -4.90
C SER A 9 -24.46 -13.54 -5.08
N ILE A 10 -24.21 -13.07 -6.31
CA ILE A 10 -23.22 -12.03 -6.65
C ILE A 10 -23.90 -10.75 -7.18
N ARG A 11 -25.06 -10.36 -6.63
CA ARG A 11 -26.05 -9.56 -7.38
C ARG A 11 -26.09 -8.02 -7.29
N PRO A 12 -25.16 -7.30 -6.64
CA PRO A 12 -24.99 -5.90 -7.03
C PRO A 12 -23.55 -5.60 -7.44
N GLY A 13 -23.35 -5.26 -8.72
CA GLY A 13 -22.12 -4.64 -9.21
C GLY A 13 -21.38 -5.40 -10.32
N PHE A 14 -21.52 -6.73 -10.42
CA PHE A 14 -20.79 -7.51 -11.43
C PHE A 14 -21.29 -7.30 -12.87
N PRO A 15 -20.43 -7.53 -13.89
CA PRO A 15 -20.80 -7.25 -15.26
C PRO A 15 -21.75 -8.30 -15.87
N GLU A 16 -22.51 -7.92 -16.90
CA GLU A 16 -23.49 -8.81 -17.54
C GLU A 16 -22.81 -10.06 -18.14
N PRO A 17 -23.22 -11.29 -17.78
CA PRO A 17 -22.56 -12.52 -18.26
C PRO A 17 -22.55 -12.70 -19.77
N SER A 18 -23.56 -12.17 -20.48
CA SER A 18 -23.66 -12.20 -21.94
C SER A 18 -22.57 -11.38 -22.65
N ALA A 19 -21.91 -10.46 -21.95
CA ALA A 19 -20.88 -9.60 -22.51
C ALA A 19 -19.49 -10.27 -22.58
N CYS A 20 -19.28 -11.42 -21.93
CA CYS A 20 -18.01 -12.16 -21.97
C CYS A 20 -18.23 -13.69 -21.99
N PRO A 21 -17.87 -14.39 -23.08
CA PRO A 21 -18.01 -15.84 -23.17
C PRO A 21 -17.15 -16.59 -22.15
N ASP A 22 -16.00 -16.03 -21.76
CA ASP A 22 -15.09 -16.60 -20.76
C ASP A 22 -15.42 -16.15 -19.32
N GLY A 23 -16.53 -15.42 -19.13
CA GLY A 23 -16.90 -14.82 -17.85
C GLY A 23 -17.07 -15.83 -16.71
N ALA A 24 -17.49 -17.06 -17.03
CA ALA A 24 -17.64 -18.12 -16.04
C ALA A 24 -16.30 -18.54 -15.42
N GLU A 25 -15.24 -18.68 -16.23
CA GLU A 25 -13.90 -19.04 -15.74
C GLU A 25 -13.31 -17.91 -14.88
N ILE A 26 -13.48 -16.66 -15.31
CA ILE A 26 -13.03 -15.48 -14.57
C ILE A 26 -13.70 -15.42 -13.19
N LEU A 27 -15.01 -15.69 -13.11
CA LEU A 27 -15.74 -15.71 -11.85
C LEU A 27 -15.28 -16.85 -10.92
N GLU A 28 -15.07 -18.05 -11.45
CA GLU A 28 -14.61 -19.19 -10.64
C GLU A 28 -13.24 -18.91 -10.01
N ARG A 29 -12.32 -18.33 -10.77
CA ARG A 29 -10.99 -17.95 -10.29
C ARG A 29 -11.03 -16.80 -9.29
N TRP A 30 -11.87 -15.79 -9.53
CA TRP A 30 -12.15 -14.77 -8.53
C TRP A 30 -12.71 -15.37 -7.25
N GLU A 31 -13.61 -16.34 -7.33
CA GLU A 31 -14.19 -16.96 -6.15
C GLU A 31 -13.16 -17.78 -5.38
N LEU A 32 -12.24 -18.46 -6.07
CA LEU A 32 -11.10 -19.12 -5.45
C LEU A 32 -10.21 -18.11 -4.70
N LEU A 33 -9.89 -16.98 -5.32
CA LEU A 33 -9.08 -15.91 -4.72
C LEU A 33 -9.80 -15.29 -3.51
N LEU A 34 -11.09 -14.98 -3.63
CA LEU A 34 -11.91 -14.40 -2.57
C LEU A 34 -12.15 -15.38 -1.41
N ARG A 35 -12.12 -16.70 -1.64
CA ARG A 35 -12.11 -17.67 -0.55
C ARG A 35 -10.83 -17.60 0.28
N ARG A 36 -9.69 -17.31 -0.36
CA ARG A 36 -8.40 -17.14 0.32
C ARG A 36 -8.27 -15.75 0.96
N VAL A 37 -8.84 -14.72 0.33
CA VAL A 37 -8.83 -13.33 0.80
C VAL A 37 -10.26 -12.76 0.79
N PRO A 38 -11.10 -13.16 1.75
CA PRO A 38 -12.51 -12.71 1.79
C PRO A 38 -12.63 -11.19 1.99
N ARG A 39 -11.58 -10.56 2.55
CA ARG A 39 -11.50 -9.12 2.79
C ARG A 39 -11.53 -8.27 1.51
N LEU A 40 -11.20 -8.83 0.34
CA LEU A 40 -11.26 -8.12 -0.96
C LEU A 40 -12.67 -7.99 -1.52
N ARG A 41 -13.64 -8.79 -1.05
CA ARG A 41 -14.97 -8.86 -1.68
C ARG A 41 -15.70 -7.51 -1.72
N PRO A 42 -15.72 -6.68 -0.66
CA PRO A 42 -16.36 -5.36 -0.70
C PRO A 42 -15.73 -4.45 -1.76
N TRP A 43 -14.40 -4.42 -1.79
CA TRP A 43 -13.62 -3.61 -2.72
C TRP A 43 -13.91 -3.94 -4.19
N VAL A 44 -13.96 -5.23 -4.56
CA VAL A 44 -14.26 -5.64 -5.95
C VAL A 44 -15.62 -5.08 -6.37
N GLY A 45 -16.63 -5.13 -5.49
CA GLY A 45 -17.95 -4.58 -5.76
C GLY A 45 -17.93 -3.05 -5.93
N GLU A 46 -17.22 -2.34 -5.06
CA GLU A 46 -17.11 -0.88 -5.12
C GLU A 46 -16.40 -0.41 -6.39
N MET A 47 -15.26 -1.01 -6.74
CA MET A 47 -14.52 -0.63 -7.94
C MET A 47 -15.29 -0.91 -9.22
N LEU A 48 -16.02 -2.02 -9.30
CA LEU A 48 -16.91 -2.28 -10.43
C LEU A 48 -18.01 -1.21 -10.53
N GLY A 49 -18.55 -0.76 -9.39
CA GLY A 49 -19.49 0.35 -9.33
C GLY A 49 -18.91 1.67 -9.84
N GLN A 50 -17.75 2.06 -9.32
CA GLN A 50 -17.05 3.30 -9.71
C GLN A 50 -16.66 3.28 -11.19
N GLN A 51 -16.07 2.18 -11.67
CA GLN A 51 -15.69 2.02 -13.06
C GLN A 51 -16.90 2.07 -13.99
N ARG A 52 -18.04 1.48 -13.60
CA ARG A 52 -19.27 1.57 -14.39
C ARG A 52 -19.73 3.02 -14.52
N VAL A 53 -19.71 3.81 -13.45
CA VAL A 53 -20.07 5.25 -13.49
C VAL A 53 -19.13 6.02 -14.43
N LEU A 54 -17.82 5.79 -14.32
CA LEU A 54 -16.82 6.45 -15.18
C LEU A 54 -16.98 6.07 -16.66
N LEU A 55 -17.23 4.80 -16.94
CA LEU A 55 -17.43 4.31 -18.31
C LEU A 55 -18.72 4.84 -18.92
N VAL A 56 -19.81 4.94 -18.15
CA VAL A 56 -21.06 5.57 -18.61
C VAL A 56 -20.81 7.03 -19.00
N ALA A 57 -20.08 7.79 -18.18
CA ALA A 57 -19.76 9.18 -18.46
C ALA A 57 -18.81 9.33 -19.66
N ARG A 58 -17.83 8.43 -19.81
CA ARG A 58 -16.81 8.50 -20.87
C ARG A 58 -17.31 7.98 -22.23
N LEU A 59 -18.20 6.99 -22.22
CA LEU A 59 -18.72 6.30 -23.40
C LEU A 59 -20.18 6.68 -23.67
N GLU A 60 -20.55 7.93 -23.36
CA GLU A 60 -21.90 8.44 -23.57
C GLU A 60 -22.34 8.23 -25.03
N GLY A 61 -23.49 7.58 -25.23
CA GLY A 61 -24.01 7.23 -26.55
C GLY A 61 -23.52 5.88 -27.13
N GLN A 62 -22.62 5.17 -26.46
CA GLN A 62 -22.24 3.80 -26.84
C GLN A 62 -23.27 2.76 -26.34
N PRO A 63 -23.36 1.58 -26.99
CA PRO A 63 -24.21 0.50 -26.51
C PRO A 63 -23.82 0.04 -25.10
N PRO A 64 -24.79 -0.26 -24.21
CA PRO A 64 -24.52 -0.75 -22.85
C PRO A 64 -23.59 -1.97 -22.80
N LEU A 65 -23.67 -2.84 -23.81
CA LEU A 65 -22.83 -4.02 -23.94
C LEU A 65 -21.32 -3.68 -24.03
N VAL A 66 -20.95 -2.51 -24.54
CA VAL A 66 -19.55 -2.06 -24.60
C VAL A 66 -19.01 -1.77 -23.19
N ILE A 67 -19.82 -1.15 -22.34
CA ILE A 67 -19.50 -0.88 -20.94
C ILE A 67 -19.30 -2.21 -20.20
N GLU A 68 -20.24 -3.13 -20.33
CA GLU A 68 -20.18 -4.44 -19.66
C GLU A 68 -18.98 -5.28 -20.14
N ARG A 69 -18.66 -5.24 -21.43
CA ARG A 69 -17.49 -5.92 -21.99
C ARG A 69 -16.16 -5.32 -21.49
N THR A 70 -16.12 -4.00 -21.31
CA THR A 70 -14.97 -3.30 -20.73
C THR A 70 -14.80 -3.65 -19.26
N LEU A 71 -15.90 -3.70 -18.49
CA LEU A 71 -15.86 -4.13 -17.09
C LEU A 71 -15.37 -5.58 -16.94
N TRP A 72 -15.72 -6.48 -17.86
CA TRP A 72 -15.15 -7.84 -17.89
C TRP A 72 -13.64 -7.85 -18.15
N GLN A 73 -13.15 -6.98 -19.03
CA GLN A 73 -11.71 -6.85 -19.29
C GLN A 73 -10.96 -6.34 -18.05
N GLU A 74 -11.52 -5.34 -17.37
CA GLU A 74 -11.00 -4.82 -16.10
C GLU A 74 -11.00 -5.90 -15.01
N LEU A 75 -12.11 -6.63 -14.86
CA LEU A 75 -12.23 -7.71 -13.88
C LEU A 75 -11.22 -8.85 -14.15
N ALA A 76 -11.02 -9.22 -15.41
CA ALA A 76 -10.04 -10.22 -15.81
C ALA A 76 -8.60 -9.73 -15.62
N ARG A 77 -8.36 -8.44 -15.84
CA ARG A 77 -7.08 -7.78 -15.60
C ARG A 77 -6.75 -7.80 -14.11
N TRP A 78 -7.63 -7.29 -13.26
CA TRP A 78 -7.46 -7.31 -11.81
C TRP A 78 -7.27 -8.73 -11.25
N LEU A 79 -7.99 -9.72 -11.78
CA LEU A 79 -7.79 -11.12 -11.36
C LEU A 79 -6.36 -11.59 -11.60
N ARG A 80 -5.87 -11.40 -12.83
CA ARG A 80 -4.49 -11.74 -13.19
C ARG A 80 -3.49 -10.99 -12.33
N GLU A 81 -3.84 -9.76 -11.97
CA GLU A 81 -3.01 -8.92 -11.14
C GLU A 81 -2.87 -9.49 -9.71
N PHE A 82 -3.98 -9.82 -9.07
CA PHE A 82 -3.96 -10.42 -7.74
C PHE A 82 -3.38 -11.84 -7.73
N GLU A 83 -3.59 -12.64 -8.77
CA GLU A 83 -3.01 -13.98 -8.86
C GLU A 83 -1.48 -13.96 -9.06
N ALA A 84 -0.93 -12.88 -9.61
CA ALA A 84 0.52 -12.71 -9.75
C ALA A 84 1.20 -12.27 -8.44
N LEU A 85 0.42 -11.83 -7.44
CA LEU A 85 0.93 -11.48 -6.13
C LEU A 85 1.08 -12.71 -5.22
N PRO A 86 2.10 -12.72 -4.35
CA PRO A 86 2.09 -13.62 -3.21
C PRO A 86 0.85 -13.40 -2.33
N GLN A 87 0.34 -14.48 -1.75
CA GLN A 87 -0.90 -14.48 -0.97
C GLN A 87 -0.93 -13.42 0.15
N PHE A 88 0.20 -13.18 0.84
CA PHE A 88 0.27 -12.18 1.90
C PHE A 88 0.14 -10.75 1.36
N ALA A 89 0.62 -10.45 0.14
CA ALA A 89 0.52 -9.12 -0.45
C ALA A 89 -0.93 -8.80 -0.79
N VAL A 90 -1.65 -9.79 -1.34
CA VAL A 90 -3.10 -9.74 -1.56
C VAL A 90 -3.83 -9.52 -0.23
N SER A 91 -3.46 -10.26 0.82
CA SER A 91 -4.04 -10.09 2.16
C SER A 91 -3.70 -8.75 2.81
N ALA A 92 -2.51 -8.20 2.57
CA ALA A 92 -2.09 -6.90 3.05
C ALA A 92 -2.88 -5.79 2.35
N ILE A 93 -2.99 -5.83 1.02
CA ILE A 93 -3.84 -4.92 0.23
C ILE A 93 -5.28 -4.98 0.74
N ALA A 94 -5.83 -6.18 0.92
CA ALA A 94 -7.19 -6.35 1.42
C ALA A 94 -7.40 -5.81 2.84
N THR A 95 -6.35 -5.82 3.67
CA THR A 95 -6.42 -5.26 5.02
C THR A 95 -6.33 -3.74 4.99
N THR A 96 -5.42 -3.16 4.19
CA THR A 96 -5.34 -1.71 3.96
C THR A 96 -6.68 -1.15 3.46
N LEU A 97 -7.31 -1.82 2.48
CA LEU A 97 -8.60 -1.39 1.93
C LEU A 97 -9.73 -1.42 2.97
N GLN A 98 -9.74 -2.41 3.87
CA GLN A 98 -10.72 -2.47 4.96
C GLN A 98 -10.46 -1.46 6.06
N ASP A 99 -9.20 -1.10 6.33
CA ASP A 99 -8.85 -0.13 7.36
C ASP A 99 -9.33 1.28 6.93
N GLU A 100 -9.25 1.62 5.65
CA GLU A 100 -9.79 2.89 5.12
C GLU A 100 -11.32 2.95 5.10
N GLU A 101 -12.01 1.88 4.67
CA GLU A 101 -13.47 1.81 4.75
C GLU A 101 -13.98 1.99 6.20
N ARG A 102 -13.16 1.66 7.19
CA ARG A 102 -13.48 1.77 8.62
C ARG A 102 -13.12 3.12 9.22
N GLU A 103 -12.04 3.77 8.78
CA GLU A 103 -11.78 5.17 9.15
C GLU A 103 -12.92 6.09 8.73
N VAL A 104 -13.59 5.75 7.62
CA VAL A 104 -14.80 6.44 7.14
C VAL A 104 -16.08 6.06 7.94
N ARG A 105 -16.11 4.93 8.67
CA ARG A 105 -17.37 4.35 9.21
C ARG A 105 -17.41 3.96 10.71
N ALA A 106 -16.33 3.98 11.47
CA ALA A 106 -16.32 3.38 12.82
C ALA A 106 -16.76 4.32 13.98
N PRO A 107 -17.73 3.90 14.82
CA PRO A 107 -17.88 4.40 16.18
C PRO A 107 -16.86 3.74 17.13
N ALA A 108 -16.52 4.42 18.23
CA ALA A 108 -15.51 3.98 19.19
C ALA A 108 -15.93 2.68 19.91
N GLY A 109 -15.11 1.62 19.85
CA GLY A 109 -15.24 0.43 20.72
C GLY A 109 -15.15 -0.96 20.07
N ALA A 110 -14.98 -1.09 18.75
CA ALA A 110 -14.97 -2.40 18.07
C ALA A 110 -13.56 -3.05 17.92
N GLU A 111 -12.51 -2.47 18.51
CA GLU A 111 -11.11 -2.83 18.23
C GLU A 111 -10.55 -3.92 19.16
N ASP A 112 -11.00 -4.00 20.43
CA ASP A 112 -10.46 -4.95 21.41
C ASP A 112 -10.74 -6.42 21.07
N ALA A 113 -11.82 -6.69 20.33
CA ALA A 113 -12.16 -8.04 19.88
C ALA A 113 -11.25 -8.57 18.74
N ARG A 114 -10.45 -7.70 18.10
CA ARG A 114 -9.63 -8.05 16.91
C ARG A 114 -8.17 -8.38 17.21
N ALA A 115 -7.57 -7.76 18.22
CA ALA A 115 -6.21 -8.11 18.65
C ALA A 115 -6.11 -9.61 18.99
N ILE A 116 -7.21 -10.19 19.46
CA ILE A 116 -7.37 -11.61 19.78
C ILE A 116 -7.55 -12.48 18.51
N ALA A 117 -8.12 -11.94 17.44
CA ALA A 117 -8.40 -12.67 16.19
C ALA A 117 -7.23 -12.67 15.19
N ASP A 118 -6.48 -11.56 15.07
CA ASP A 118 -5.29 -11.50 14.19
C ASP A 118 -4.14 -12.35 14.77
N ALA A 119 -4.00 -12.39 16.11
CA ALA A 119 -3.02 -13.26 16.79
C ALA A 119 -3.30 -14.77 16.57
N ALA A 120 -4.54 -15.15 16.29
CA ALA A 120 -4.92 -16.55 16.04
C ALA A 120 -4.62 -17.04 14.62
N SER A 121 -4.16 -16.16 13.70
CA SER A 121 -4.08 -16.45 12.26
C SER A 121 -2.66 -16.56 11.66
N HIS A 122 -1.62 -16.19 12.41
CA HIS A 122 -0.24 -16.18 11.92
C HIS A 122 0.64 -17.21 12.65
N SER A 123 0.93 -18.35 12.01
CA SER A 123 2.04 -19.21 12.45
C SER A 123 3.38 -18.54 12.12
N PRO A 124 4.41 -18.67 12.96
CA PRO A 124 5.72 -18.06 12.71
C PRO A 124 6.39 -18.59 11.44
N GLU A 125 6.21 -19.86 11.10
CA GLU A 125 6.73 -20.48 9.88
C GLU A 125 6.12 -19.86 8.63
N ARG A 126 4.81 -19.55 8.69
CA ARG A 126 4.11 -18.88 7.59
C ARG A 126 4.59 -17.44 7.41
N ALA A 127 4.81 -16.71 8.50
CA ALA A 127 5.36 -15.36 8.45
C ALA A 127 6.78 -15.34 7.86
N VAL A 128 7.60 -16.34 8.17
CA VAL A 128 8.96 -16.49 7.58
C VAL A 128 8.87 -16.74 6.07
N GLY A 129 8.05 -17.70 5.63
CA GLY A 129 7.90 -17.98 4.19
C GLY A 129 7.31 -16.81 3.40
N GLU A 130 6.41 -16.03 4.01
CA GLU A 130 5.86 -14.80 3.42
C GLU A 130 6.92 -13.69 3.30
N MET A 131 7.76 -13.53 4.32
CA MET A 131 8.91 -12.63 4.28
C MET A 131 9.92 -13.03 3.20
N GLU A 132 10.25 -14.33 3.07
CA GLU A 132 11.15 -14.81 2.02
C GLU A 132 10.61 -14.52 0.60
N ALA A 133 9.30 -14.65 0.41
CA ALA A 133 8.64 -14.31 -0.85
C ALA A 133 8.73 -12.80 -1.15
N LEU A 134 8.55 -11.93 -0.15
CA LEU A 134 8.76 -10.48 -0.25
C LEU A 134 10.18 -10.12 -0.66
N LEU A 135 11.17 -10.64 0.08
CA LEU A 135 12.58 -10.35 -0.15
C LEU A 135 13.06 -10.87 -1.53
N SER A 136 12.31 -11.80 -2.12
CA SER A 136 12.55 -12.35 -3.46
C SER A 136 11.84 -11.60 -4.59
N ASP A 137 10.93 -10.68 -4.27
CA ASP A 137 10.18 -9.91 -5.26
C ASP A 137 10.94 -8.65 -5.70
N ALA A 138 11.00 -8.42 -7.02
CA ALA A 138 11.77 -7.32 -7.59
C ALA A 138 11.09 -5.95 -7.40
N ALA A 139 9.76 -5.89 -7.39
CA ALA A 139 9.03 -4.65 -7.15
C ALA A 139 9.13 -4.24 -5.68
N PHE A 140 9.09 -5.21 -4.77
CA PHE A 140 9.39 -4.95 -3.36
C PHE A 140 10.82 -4.44 -3.16
N ALA A 141 11.82 -5.06 -3.80
CA ALA A 141 13.20 -4.60 -3.72
C ALA A 141 13.38 -3.17 -4.27
N LEU A 142 12.69 -2.83 -5.37
CA LEU A 142 12.67 -1.45 -5.89
C LEU A 142 12.09 -0.48 -4.85
N ALA A 143 10.88 -0.75 -4.36
CA ALA A 143 10.23 0.11 -3.38
C ALA A 143 11.06 0.26 -2.09
N PHE A 144 11.71 -0.83 -1.65
CA PHE A 144 12.64 -0.81 -0.52
C PHE A 144 13.83 0.10 -0.79
N HIS A 145 14.47 0.00 -1.97
CA HIS A 145 15.54 0.93 -2.34
C HIS A 145 15.09 2.39 -2.32
N CYS A 146 13.88 2.70 -2.81
CA CYS A 146 13.38 4.07 -2.79
C CYS A 146 13.20 4.61 -1.36
N VAL A 147 12.74 3.76 -0.43
CA VAL A 147 12.68 4.10 1.01
C VAL A 147 14.08 4.29 1.60
N GLU A 148 15.00 3.37 1.32
CA GLU A 148 16.39 3.41 1.82
C GLU A 148 17.12 4.69 1.47
N VAL A 149 16.90 5.18 0.25
CA VAL A 149 17.73 6.21 -0.32
C VAL A 149 17.08 7.59 -0.22
N ARG A 150 15.75 7.69 -0.35
CA ARG A 150 15.06 8.98 -0.31
C ARG A 150 14.42 9.28 1.04
N LEU A 151 13.88 8.28 1.73
CA LEU A 151 13.13 8.48 2.98
C LEU A 151 14.00 8.39 4.23
N ARG A 152 14.73 7.28 4.41
CA ARG A 152 15.55 7.02 5.61
C ARG A 152 16.56 8.12 5.94
N PRO A 153 17.35 8.64 4.97
CA PRO A 153 18.35 9.67 5.25
C PRO A 153 17.71 11.00 5.65
N ARG A 154 16.55 11.34 5.06
CA ARG A 154 15.83 12.58 5.41
C ARG A 154 15.19 12.48 6.79
N LEU A 155 14.67 11.33 7.18
CA LEU A 155 14.19 11.09 8.54
C LEU A 155 15.35 11.21 9.54
N ALA A 156 16.49 10.57 9.28
CA ALA A 156 17.67 10.67 10.13
C ALA A 156 18.13 12.12 10.31
N SER A 157 18.25 12.87 9.21
CA SER A 157 18.63 14.29 9.24
C SER A 157 17.60 15.16 9.98
N ALA A 158 16.30 14.90 9.83
CA ALA A 158 15.26 15.62 10.56
C ALA A 158 15.30 15.34 12.07
N VAL A 159 15.60 14.11 12.47
CA VAL A 159 15.77 13.72 13.88
C VAL A 159 17.06 14.32 14.47
N GLU A 160 18.15 14.35 13.71
CA GLU A 160 19.39 15.02 14.13
C GLU A 160 19.20 16.52 14.34
N ALA A 161 18.42 17.17 13.47
CA ALA A 161 18.09 18.59 13.60
C ALA A 161 17.19 18.90 14.82
N ALA A 162 16.44 17.91 15.31
CA ALA A 162 15.52 18.05 16.43
C ALA A 162 15.65 16.89 17.43
N PRO A 163 16.60 16.95 18.37
CA PRO A 163 16.83 15.87 19.34
C PRO A 163 15.61 15.53 20.21
N CYS A 164 14.67 16.48 20.38
CA CYS A 164 13.41 16.30 21.12
C CYS A 164 12.51 15.20 20.53
N ILE A 165 12.62 14.92 19.23
CA ILE A 165 11.84 13.87 18.54
C ILE A 165 12.60 12.55 18.36
N SER A 166 13.85 12.45 18.83
CA SER A 166 14.68 11.23 18.72
C SER A 166 14.11 10.00 19.43
N ARG A 167 13.18 10.21 20.37
CA ARG A 167 12.48 9.15 21.10
C ARG A 167 11.36 8.50 20.28
N VAL A 168 10.99 9.08 19.14
CA VAL A 168 10.02 8.47 18.21
C VAL A 168 10.78 7.44 17.37
N PRO A 169 10.46 6.13 17.50
CA PRO A 169 11.18 5.09 16.80
C PRO A 169 10.92 5.17 15.29
N GLU A 170 11.89 4.69 14.48
CA GLU A 170 11.79 4.69 13.02
C GLU A 170 10.53 3.95 12.52
N SER A 171 10.21 2.82 13.15
CA SER A 171 9.01 2.01 12.89
C SER A 171 7.72 2.82 13.01
N ALA A 172 7.66 3.78 13.93
CA ALA A 172 6.51 4.67 14.09
C ALA A 172 6.41 5.71 12.97
N TRP A 173 7.54 6.26 12.51
CA TRP A 173 7.55 7.16 11.35
C TRP A 173 7.04 6.47 10.10
N PHE A 174 7.47 5.22 9.86
CA PHE A 174 6.95 4.42 8.76
C PHE A 174 5.46 4.11 8.91
N GLY A 175 5.00 3.85 10.13
CA GLY A 175 3.60 3.65 10.44
C GLY A 175 2.74 4.88 10.15
N LEU A 176 3.20 6.06 10.57
CA LEU A 176 2.54 7.34 10.29
C LEU A 176 2.46 7.63 8.80
N LEU A 177 3.55 7.40 8.06
CA LEU A 177 3.59 7.58 6.61
C LEU A 177 2.65 6.60 5.90
N HIS A 178 2.69 5.32 6.25
CA HIS A 178 1.79 4.30 5.71
C HIS A 178 0.32 4.65 5.96
N SER A 179 -0.04 4.96 7.20
CA SER A 179 -1.42 5.31 7.59
C SER A 179 -1.88 6.67 7.05
N SER A 180 -0.99 7.47 6.47
CA SER A 180 -1.33 8.73 5.79
C SER A 180 -1.40 8.61 4.27
N ALA A 181 -0.97 7.48 3.71
CA ALA A 181 -1.03 7.23 2.28
C ALA A 181 -2.47 6.86 1.89
N PRO A 182 -3.00 7.39 0.78
CA PRO A 182 -4.32 7.01 0.30
C PRO A 182 -4.32 5.54 -0.15
N ALA A 183 -5.38 4.77 0.11
CA ALA A 183 -5.51 3.43 -0.43
C ALA A 183 -5.83 3.56 -1.90
N CYS A 184 -4.78 3.46 -2.69
CA CYS A 184 -4.92 3.08 -4.06
C CYS A 184 -4.96 1.55 -4.12
N PRO A 185 -5.97 0.97 -4.80
CA PRO A 185 -6.05 -0.47 -4.91
C PRO A 185 -5.25 -1.06 -6.08
N LEU A 186 -4.85 -0.21 -7.03
CA LEU A 186 -3.92 -0.58 -8.09
C LEU A 186 -2.52 -0.63 -7.49
N LEU A 187 -1.70 -1.63 -7.84
CA LEU A 187 -0.34 -1.74 -7.33
C LEU A 187 0.59 -0.73 -8.03
N THR A 188 0.34 0.57 -7.84
CA THR A 188 1.21 1.64 -8.34
C THR A 188 2.54 1.64 -7.57
N PRO A 189 3.57 2.35 -8.07
CA PRO A 189 4.82 2.59 -7.33
C PRO A 189 4.58 3.12 -5.91
N ASP A 190 3.53 3.93 -5.74
CA ASP A 190 3.14 4.53 -4.45
C ASP A 190 2.64 3.45 -3.48
N VAL A 191 1.81 2.52 -3.96
CA VAL A 191 1.31 1.38 -3.18
C VAL A 191 2.43 0.41 -2.84
N ALA A 192 3.35 0.16 -3.77
CA ALA A 192 4.51 -0.69 -3.49
C ALA A 192 5.37 -0.10 -2.36
N VAL A 193 5.62 1.22 -2.36
CA VAL A 193 6.32 1.91 -1.27
C VAL A 193 5.49 1.89 0.03
N ALA A 194 4.18 2.11 -0.03
CA ALA A 194 3.32 2.02 1.15
C ALA A 194 3.33 0.62 1.78
N LEU A 195 3.39 -0.45 0.98
CA LEU A 195 3.52 -1.83 1.45
C LEU A 195 4.85 -2.07 2.17
N VAL A 196 5.96 -1.52 1.66
CA VAL A 196 7.25 -1.56 2.35
C VAL A 196 7.15 -0.87 3.71
N LEU A 197 6.55 0.32 3.77
CA LEU A 197 6.36 1.04 5.03
C LEU A 197 5.49 0.25 6.02
N ARG A 198 4.48 -0.48 5.53
CA ARG A 198 3.68 -1.39 6.36
C ARG A 198 4.55 -2.49 6.98
N VAL A 199 5.41 -3.12 6.19
CA VAL A 199 6.32 -4.18 6.69
C VAL A 199 7.30 -3.62 7.74
N LEU A 200 7.82 -2.41 7.52
CA LEU A 200 8.76 -1.76 8.43
C LEU A 200 8.11 -1.14 9.68
N SER A 201 6.77 -1.11 9.76
CA SER A 201 6.02 -0.51 10.86
C SER A 201 5.38 -1.52 11.82
N ALA A 202 5.99 -2.69 12.00
CA ALA A 202 5.45 -3.75 12.87
C ALA A 202 5.07 -3.26 14.28
N GLU A 203 5.90 -2.40 14.89
CA GLU A 203 5.64 -1.85 16.23
C GLU A 203 4.51 -0.82 16.25
N TRP A 204 4.28 -0.09 15.16
CA TRP A 204 3.19 0.90 15.04
C TRP A 204 1.83 0.25 15.25
N MET A 205 1.64 -0.97 14.74
CA MET A 205 0.39 -1.70 14.87
C MET A 205 0.11 -2.19 16.29
N THR A 206 1.12 -2.22 17.16
CA THR A 206 0.98 -2.59 18.57
C THR A 206 0.50 -1.44 19.46
N LEU A 207 0.54 -0.20 18.94
CA LEU A 207 0.11 0.97 19.70
C LEU A 207 -1.42 1.03 19.86
N PRO A 208 -1.93 1.52 21.01
CA PRO A 208 -3.36 1.75 21.19
C PRO A 208 -3.93 2.70 20.13
N ALA A 209 -5.16 2.46 19.71
CA ALA A 209 -5.80 3.24 18.64
C ALA A 209 -5.97 4.72 18.97
N GLU A 210 -6.17 5.09 20.24
CA GLU A 210 -6.18 6.48 20.66
C GLU A 210 -4.81 7.16 20.42
N ALA A 211 -3.73 6.46 20.76
CA ALA A 211 -2.37 6.96 20.56
C ALA A 211 -2.02 7.09 19.07
N ARG A 212 -2.42 6.12 18.25
CA ARG A 212 -2.26 6.20 16.79
C ARG A 212 -3.02 7.39 16.20
N ARG A 213 -4.28 7.60 16.61
CA ARG A 213 -5.10 8.74 16.15
C ARG A 213 -4.51 10.09 16.59
N ALA A 214 -4.03 10.19 17.82
CA ALA A 214 -3.37 11.41 18.31
C ALA A 214 -2.09 11.70 17.51
N ALA A 215 -1.27 10.68 17.27
CA ALA A 215 -0.04 10.78 16.50
C ALA A 215 -0.31 11.14 15.03
N LEU A 216 -1.32 10.56 14.39
CA LEU A 216 -1.72 10.89 13.01
C LEU A 216 -2.24 12.32 12.89
N ARG A 217 -3.03 12.79 13.86
CA ARG A 217 -3.48 14.18 13.92
C ARG A 217 -2.32 15.15 14.05
N LEU A 218 -1.36 14.85 14.93
CA LEU A 218 -0.18 15.70 15.09
C LEU A 218 0.72 15.64 13.85
N PHE A 219 0.85 14.47 13.23
CA PHE A 219 1.61 14.28 12.00
C PHE A 219 1.05 15.13 10.87
N GLY A 220 -0.27 15.10 10.65
CA GLY A 220 -0.95 15.87 9.61
C GLY A 220 -1.10 17.37 9.89
N ALA A 221 -0.78 17.83 11.11
CA ALA A 221 -0.98 19.22 11.51
C ALA A 221 -0.06 20.19 10.76
N HIS A 222 -0.51 21.43 10.63
CA HIS A 222 0.27 22.55 10.14
C HIS A 222 0.89 23.36 11.29
N ALA A 223 2.04 24.01 11.08
CA ALA A 223 2.74 24.76 12.14
C ALA A 223 1.89 25.86 12.82
N SER A 224 0.86 26.37 12.12
CA SER A 224 -0.11 27.33 12.66
C SER A 224 -1.10 26.72 13.66
N GLU A 225 -1.38 25.42 13.56
CA GLU A 225 -2.37 24.69 14.37
C GLU A 225 -1.82 24.22 15.73
N VAL A 226 -0.50 24.35 15.89
CA VAL A 226 0.28 23.82 17.03
C VAL A 226 0.56 24.90 18.09
N ARG A 227 -0.02 26.10 17.96
CA ARG A 227 0.25 27.20 18.91
C ARG A 227 -0.72 27.20 20.09
N GLY A 228 -0.20 26.91 21.29
CA GLY A 228 -0.79 27.28 22.58
C GLY A 228 -2.24 26.84 22.82
N SER A 229 -2.67 25.71 22.23
CA SER A 229 -4.05 25.26 22.30
C SER A 229 -4.22 24.13 23.33
N ALA A 230 -5.30 24.18 24.12
CA ALA A 230 -5.71 23.08 24.99
C ALA A 230 -5.98 21.76 24.21
N GLN A 231 -6.06 21.84 22.88
CA GLN A 231 -6.12 20.70 21.98
C GLN A 231 -4.75 20.04 21.80
N LEU A 232 -3.67 20.81 21.66
CA LEU A 232 -2.31 20.28 21.59
C LEU A 232 -1.93 19.56 22.89
N ASP A 233 -2.24 20.14 24.05
CA ASP A 233 -1.98 19.50 25.34
C ASP A 233 -2.73 18.17 25.50
N ARG A 234 -3.93 18.08 24.92
CA ARG A 234 -4.70 16.83 24.88
C ARG A 234 -4.07 15.82 23.93
N LEU A 235 -3.65 16.25 22.73
CA LEU A 235 -2.97 15.39 21.77
C LEU A 235 -1.67 14.82 22.36
N CYS A 236 -0.80 15.67 22.92
CA CYS A 236 0.46 15.24 23.53
C CYS A 236 0.26 14.24 24.68
N ARG A 237 -0.81 14.40 25.48
CA ARG A 237 -1.14 13.44 26.55
C ARG A 237 -1.64 12.09 26.04
N SER A 238 -2.27 12.04 24.87
CA SER A 238 -2.73 10.80 24.24
C SER A 238 -1.64 10.11 23.42
N LEU A 239 -0.47 10.73 23.17
CA LEU A 239 0.65 10.10 22.46
C LEU A 239 1.26 8.94 23.27
N PRO A 240 1.99 8.02 22.62
CA PRO A 240 2.74 6.98 23.32
C PRO A 240 3.69 7.61 24.36
N PRO A 241 3.61 7.24 25.66
CA PRO A 241 4.43 7.86 26.70
C PRO A 241 5.94 7.74 26.45
N ALA A 242 6.35 6.64 25.79
CA ALA A 242 7.74 6.39 25.40
C ALA A 242 8.32 7.46 24.47
N TRP A 243 7.48 8.12 23.66
CA TRP A 243 7.94 9.19 22.77
C TRP A 243 8.26 10.47 23.53
N SER A 244 7.65 10.66 24.70
CA SER A 244 7.86 11.83 25.58
C SER A 244 7.74 13.19 24.86
N LEU A 245 6.87 13.27 23.85
CA LEU A 245 6.65 14.51 23.09
C LEU A 245 5.83 15.50 23.90
N LEU A 246 6.47 16.60 24.27
CA LEU A 246 5.85 17.71 24.97
C LEU A 246 5.25 18.71 23.98
N PRO A 247 4.24 19.52 24.39
CA PRO A 247 3.63 20.54 23.53
C PRO A 247 4.66 21.52 22.93
N GLU A 248 5.72 21.83 23.66
CA GLU A 248 6.84 22.66 23.21
C GLU A 248 7.67 22.05 22.08
N SER A 249 7.73 20.71 21.98
CA SER A 249 8.44 19.98 20.92
C SER A 249 7.56 19.69 19.69
N ALA A 250 6.27 20.02 19.76
CA ALA A 250 5.33 19.75 18.69
C ALA A 250 5.65 20.47 17.36
N PRO A 251 6.18 21.72 17.34
CA PRO A 251 6.61 22.36 16.10
C PRO A 251 7.71 21.58 15.37
N ASP A 252 8.69 21.05 16.11
CA ASP A 252 9.79 20.26 15.55
C ASP A 252 9.27 18.92 14.99
N PHE A 253 8.34 18.27 15.70
CA PHE A 253 7.68 17.08 15.20
C PHE A 253 6.90 17.34 13.91
N VAL A 254 6.19 18.46 13.81
CA VAL A 254 5.45 18.84 12.59
C VAL A 254 6.38 19.19 11.43
N ALA A 255 7.52 19.85 11.71
CA ALA A 255 8.55 20.11 10.71
C ALA A 255 9.14 18.80 10.17
N ALA A 256 9.51 17.87 11.05
CA ALA A 256 10.01 16.55 10.67
C ALA A 256 8.95 15.72 9.91
N SER A 257 7.68 15.78 10.34
CA SER A 257 6.56 15.14 9.65
C SER A 257 6.38 15.68 8.23
N THR A 258 6.56 16.99 8.03
CA THR A 258 6.52 17.62 6.72
C THR A 258 7.67 17.14 5.83
N GLN A 259 8.89 17.08 6.37
CA GLN A 259 10.05 16.54 5.65
C GLN A 259 9.86 15.07 5.27
N ALA A 260 9.31 14.25 6.19
CA ALA A 260 9.00 12.85 5.96
C ALA A 260 8.02 12.65 4.80
N ARG A 261 6.93 13.44 4.75
CA ARG A 261 5.97 13.40 3.63
C ARG A 261 6.59 13.83 2.31
N LEU A 262 7.45 14.85 2.30
CA LEU A 262 8.18 15.26 1.09
C LEU A 262 9.13 14.16 0.62
N ALA A 263 9.86 13.55 1.54
CA ALA A 263 10.77 12.44 1.26
C ALA A 263 10.03 11.21 0.69
N LEU A 264 8.83 10.92 1.20
CA LEU A 264 7.96 9.87 0.67
C LEU A 264 7.57 10.14 -0.79
N ARG A 265 7.19 11.39 -1.12
CA ARG A 265 6.88 11.77 -2.51
C ARG A 265 8.10 11.63 -3.43
N ASP A 266 9.31 11.90 -2.93
CA ASP A 266 10.53 11.71 -3.70
C ASP A 266 10.86 10.22 -3.88
N ALA A 267 10.60 9.37 -2.87
CA ALA A 267 10.70 7.92 -2.99
C ALA A 267 9.73 7.38 -4.05
N TRP A 268 8.48 7.83 -4.05
CA TRP A 268 7.47 7.50 -5.05
C TRP A 268 7.90 7.86 -6.47
N ARG A 269 8.38 9.10 -6.66
CA ARG A 269 8.88 9.56 -7.97
C ARG A 269 10.05 8.69 -8.46
N LEU A 270 11.03 8.40 -7.60
CA LEU A 270 12.15 7.53 -7.96
C LEU A 270 11.66 6.13 -8.36
N CYS A 271 10.75 5.56 -7.56
CA CYS A 271 10.15 4.25 -7.82
C CYS A 271 9.47 4.23 -9.20
N ASN A 272 8.68 5.26 -9.52
CA ASN A 272 8.00 5.38 -10.80
C ASN A 272 8.99 5.47 -11.97
N ARG A 273 10.05 6.29 -11.88
CA ARG A 273 11.06 6.44 -12.94
C ARG A 273 11.85 5.15 -13.22
N ILE A 274 12.27 4.45 -12.16
CA ILE A 274 12.98 3.17 -12.32
C ILE A 274 12.02 2.11 -12.87
N ALA A 275 10.77 2.08 -12.39
CA ALA A 275 9.73 1.22 -12.96
C ALA A 275 9.50 1.52 -14.45
N THR A 276 9.45 2.78 -14.88
CA THR A 276 9.40 3.14 -16.32
C THR A 276 10.56 2.53 -17.08
N SER A 277 11.77 2.57 -16.52
CA SER A 277 12.96 2.03 -17.19
C SER A 277 12.83 0.52 -17.41
N VAL A 278 12.30 -0.19 -16.42
CA VAL A 278 12.01 -1.62 -16.50
C VAL A 278 10.91 -1.95 -17.51
N THR A 279 9.84 -1.15 -17.56
CA THR A 279 8.69 -1.43 -18.44
C THR A 279 8.95 -1.02 -19.89
N SER A 280 9.66 0.08 -20.12
CA SER A 280 9.99 0.59 -21.46
C SER A 280 11.08 -0.20 -22.18
N GLY A 281 12.02 -0.81 -21.45
CA GLY A 281 13.14 -1.57 -22.04
C GLY A 281 12.82 -3.01 -22.45
N LYS A 282 11.61 -3.52 -22.16
CA LYS A 282 11.36 -4.97 -22.20
C LYS A 282 10.86 -5.54 -23.54
N ARG A 283 11.36 -6.76 -23.84
CA ARG A 283 10.93 -7.62 -24.95
C ARG A 283 10.02 -8.80 -24.53
N GLY A 284 9.58 -8.87 -23.27
CA GLY A 284 8.78 -10.02 -22.77
C GLY A 284 7.94 -9.72 -21.51
N PRO A 285 7.06 -10.65 -21.10
CA PRO A 285 6.08 -10.42 -20.03
C PRO A 285 6.74 -10.25 -18.65
N LEU A 286 6.27 -9.24 -17.91
CA LEU A 286 6.65 -8.98 -16.52
C LEU A 286 6.09 -10.08 -15.59
N ARG A 287 6.73 -10.29 -14.42
CA ARG A 287 6.34 -11.29 -13.41
C ARG A 287 6.49 -10.72 -12.00
N GLY A 288 5.75 -11.28 -11.04
CA GLY A 288 5.73 -10.82 -9.65
C GLY A 288 5.11 -9.43 -9.54
N GLY A 289 5.51 -8.64 -8.54
CA GLY A 289 4.95 -7.30 -8.32
C GLY A 289 5.12 -6.36 -9.52
N PHE A 290 6.16 -6.54 -10.35
CA PHE A 290 6.35 -5.75 -11.57
C PHE A 290 5.35 -6.04 -12.70
N ALA A 291 4.62 -7.16 -12.66
CA ALA A 291 3.53 -7.39 -13.60
C ALA A 291 2.34 -6.43 -13.37
N LEU A 292 2.36 -5.70 -12.26
CA LEU A 292 1.23 -5.01 -11.66
C LEU A 292 1.50 -3.53 -11.45
N ILE A 293 2.77 -3.13 -11.52
CA ILE A 293 3.17 -1.73 -11.44
C ILE A 293 2.71 -1.02 -12.70
N GLU A 294 1.61 -0.28 -12.55
CA GLU A 294 1.19 0.74 -13.50
C GLU A 294 2.09 1.96 -13.34
N VAL A 295 2.76 2.35 -14.42
CA VAL A 295 3.72 3.45 -14.44
C VAL A 295 3.04 4.68 -15.06
N ASP A 296 3.05 5.81 -14.35
CA ASP A 296 2.35 7.05 -14.75
C ASP A 296 3.08 7.87 -15.83
N GLY A 297 3.63 7.21 -16.85
CA GLY A 297 4.28 7.89 -17.98
C GLY A 297 5.48 8.77 -17.59
N ALA A 298 6.06 8.57 -16.41
CA ALA A 298 7.24 9.31 -15.95
C ALA A 298 8.46 9.04 -16.84
N ALA A 299 9.37 10.01 -16.94
CA ALA A 299 10.62 9.82 -17.66
C ALA A 299 11.46 8.69 -17.03
N PRO A 300 12.17 7.86 -17.82
CA PRO A 300 13.06 6.84 -17.29
C PRO A 300 14.10 7.37 -16.29
N ALA A 301 14.61 6.48 -15.46
CA ALA A 301 15.67 6.75 -14.52
C ALA A 301 16.98 7.08 -15.27
N GLY A 302 17.74 8.01 -14.72
CA GLY A 302 19.05 8.39 -15.25
C GLY A 302 20.15 7.42 -14.82
N PRO A 303 21.36 7.53 -15.40
CA PRO A 303 22.48 6.64 -15.06
C PRO A 303 22.87 6.71 -13.58
N GLU A 304 22.83 7.90 -12.97
CA GLU A 304 23.14 8.09 -11.54
C GLU A 304 22.17 7.32 -10.62
N GLU A 305 20.88 7.32 -10.93
CA GLU A 305 19.87 6.59 -10.16
C GLU A 305 20.02 5.07 -10.29
N LEU A 306 20.47 4.59 -11.46
CA LEU A 306 20.74 3.17 -11.68
C LEU A 306 22.04 2.72 -11.01
N GLU A 307 23.03 3.61 -10.90
CA GLU A 307 24.24 3.37 -10.13
C GLU A 307 23.94 3.30 -8.62
N GLU A 308 23.14 4.23 -8.10
CA GLU A 308 22.66 4.25 -6.71
C GLU A 308 21.84 2.99 -6.36
N LEU A 309 21.04 2.50 -7.32
CA LEU A 309 20.35 1.21 -7.21
C LEU A 309 21.32 0.03 -7.11
N SER A 310 22.39 0.05 -7.92
CA SER A 310 23.42 -0.99 -7.92
C SER A 310 24.24 -0.98 -6.62
N GLU A 311 24.51 0.19 -6.05
CA GLU A 311 25.10 0.35 -4.72
C GLU A 311 24.19 -0.21 -3.62
N THR A 312 22.90 0.11 -3.67
CA THR A 312 21.92 -0.41 -2.72
C THR A 312 21.83 -1.94 -2.80
N ALA A 313 21.81 -2.51 -4.00
CA ALA A 313 21.82 -3.95 -4.21
C ALA A 313 23.07 -4.63 -3.63
N ARG A 314 24.24 -3.96 -3.70
CA ARG A 314 25.49 -4.44 -3.07
C ARG A 314 25.44 -4.36 -1.54
N LYS A 315 24.76 -3.37 -0.97
CA LYS A 315 24.52 -3.29 0.49
C LYS A 315 23.59 -4.41 0.96
N TYR A 316 22.60 -4.78 0.15
CA TYR A 316 21.55 -5.75 0.47
C TYR A 316 21.62 -7.05 -0.35
N VAL A 317 22.83 -7.63 -0.48
CA VAL A 317 23.08 -8.85 -1.29
C VAL A 317 22.21 -10.05 -0.89
N GLY A 318 21.76 -10.11 0.37
CA GLY A 318 20.86 -11.14 0.86
C GLY A 318 19.43 -11.08 0.30
N MET A 319 19.00 -9.93 -0.25
CA MET A 319 17.66 -9.78 -0.83
C MET A 319 17.68 -10.19 -2.31
N ALA A 320 17.16 -11.38 -2.60
CA ALA A 320 17.14 -11.93 -3.96
C ALA A 320 16.37 -11.06 -4.98
N GLY A 321 15.42 -10.25 -4.52
CA GLY A 321 14.67 -9.30 -5.32
C GLY A 321 15.55 -8.27 -6.04
N PHE A 322 16.65 -7.81 -5.43
CA PHE A 322 17.59 -6.88 -6.07
C PHE A 322 18.29 -7.50 -7.28
N ARG A 323 18.71 -8.76 -7.19
CA ARG A 323 19.32 -9.47 -8.33
C ARG A 323 18.34 -9.59 -9.49
N ARG A 324 17.07 -9.88 -9.20
CA ARG A 324 16.02 -9.95 -10.21
C ARG A 324 15.75 -8.60 -10.84
N LEU A 325 15.67 -7.54 -10.02
CA LEU A 325 15.48 -6.16 -10.49
C LEU A 325 16.60 -5.72 -11.43
N LEU A 326 17.87 -5.93 -11.07
CA LEU A 326 19.01 -5.59 -11.93
C LEU A 326 18.97 -6.36 -13.25
N ALA A 327 18.56 -7.63 -13.25
CA ALA A 327 18.39 -8.41 -14.47
C ALA A 327 17.24 -7.90 -15.38
N LEU A 328 16.30 -7.12 -14.84
CA LEU A 328 15.24 -6.49 -15.65
C LEU A 328 15.68 -5.16 -16.28
N LEU A 329 16.79 -4.58 -15.82
CA LEU A 329 17.34 -3.31 -16.28
C LEU A 329 18.48 -3.47 -17.30
N GLN A 330 18.89 -4.71 -17.57
CA GLN A 330 19.89 -5.11 -18.58
C GLN A 330 19.20 -5.49 -19.88
#